data_AF-A0A402A5V2-F1
#
_entry.id   AF-A0A402A5V2-F1
#
_cell.length_a   1.000
_cell.length_b   1.000
_cell.length_c   1.000
_cell.angle_alpha   90.00
_cell.angle_beta   90.00
_cell.angle_gamma   90.00
#
_symmetry.space_group_name_H-M   'P 1'
#
loop_
_entity.id
_entity.type
_entity.pdbx_description
1 polymer ?
#
loop_
_entity_poly.entity_id
_entity_poly.type
_entity_poly.pdbx_seq_one_letter_code
_entity_poly.pdbx_strand_id
1 'polypeptide(L)'
;MTSSLSYLVGQTLTWTPTAILKTRYDLIGPEAVPLASLDMSNWSSKANATVPEGTLFIKKEGWSGKKIAIYAMERGPLIATYQRTWTGTSGNLVFSNGRTFRWRKSNFWGTQKAWTDAAGNTSYVQFSAHSFSRKIEVIFDSQAGQIQELSLLLVLGLYNIVVERRDAAAASASASV
;
A
#
# COMPACT_ATOMS: atom_id res chain seq x y z
N MET A 1 -8.74 -19.91 3.74
CA MET A 1 -9.69 -18.97 3.10
C MET A 1 -8.89 -18.15 2.11
N THR A 2 -9.21 -18.19 0.82
CA THR A 2 -8.56 -17.39 -0.23
C THR A 2 -9.00 -15.92 -0.10
N SER A 3 -8.11 -14.96 -0.36
CA SER A 3 -8.53 -13.54 -0.41
C SER A 3 -9.56 -13.36 -1.51
N SER A 4 -10.59 -12.55 -1.27
CA SER A 4 -11.63 -12.32 -2.26
C SER A 4 -11.13 -11.59 -3.50
N LEU A 5 -9.90 -11.05 -3.51
CA LEU A 5 -9.29 -10.41 -4.68
C LEU A 5 -8.48 -11.38 -5.57
N SER A 6 -8.36 -12.66 -5.19
CA SER A 6 -7.55 -13.63 -5.94
C SER A 6 -8.01 -13.88 -7.37
N TYR A 7 -9.29 -13.64 -7.69
CA TYR A 7 -9.82 -13.77 -9.05
C TYR A 7 -9.30 -12.68 -10.02
N LEU A 8 -8.70 -11.62 -9.49
CA LEU A 8 -8.14 -10.50 -10.26
C LEU A 8 -6.66 -10.71 -10.62
N VAL A 9 -6.10 -11.88 -10.33
CA VAL A 9 -4.72 -12.22 -10.70
C VAL A 9 -4.50 -12.06 -12.20
N GLY A 10 -3.42 -11.37 -12.58
CA GLY A 10 -3.09 -11.04 -13.96
C GLY A 10 -3.89 -9.88 -14.58
N GLN A 11 -4.85 -9.30 -13.85
CA GLN A 11 -5.62 -8.16 -14.32
C GLN A 11 -4.99 -6.84 -13.88
N THR A 12 -5.09 -5.82 -14.73
CA THR A 12 -4.66 -4.46 -14.38
C THR A 12 -5.76 -3.74 -13.62
N LEU A 13 -5.45 -3.34 -12.39
CA LEU A 13 -6.31 -2.53 -11.53
C LEU A 13 -5.75 -1.12 -11.46
N THR A 14 -6.60 -0.12 -11.21
CA THR A 14 -6.14 1.27 -11.12
C THR A 14 -6.65 1.96 -9.87
N TRP A 15 -5.74 2.41 -9.02
CA TRP A 15 -6.05 3.37 -7.98
C TRP A 15 -6.26 4.75 -8.58
N THR A 16 -7.46 5.29 -8.39
CA THR A 16 -7.87 6.61 -8.91
C THR A 16 -8.16 7.56 -7.75
N PRO A 17 -7.59 8.77 -7.73
CA PRO A 17 -7.93 9.77 -6.71
C PRO A 17 -9.39 10.21 -6.86
N THR A 18 -10.14 10.26 -5.76
CA THR A 18 -11.57 10.60 -5.79
C THR A 18 -11.86 12.10 -5.74
N ALA A 19 -10.87 12.92 -5.34
CA ALA A 19 -10.98 14.37 -5.38
C ALA A 19 -9.62 15.05 -5.55
N ILE A 20 -9.65 16.27 -6.10
CA ILE A 20 -8.47 17.09 -6.37
C ILE A 20 -7.74 17.44 -5.07
N LEU A 21 -8.48 17.77 -4.00
CA LEU A 21 -7.92 18.21 -2.71
C LEU A 21 -7.86 17.13 -1.62
N LYS A 22 -8.60 16.02 -1.76
CA LYS A 22 -8.58 14.95 -0.75
C LYS A 22 -7.56 13.88 -1.10
N THR A 23 -6.90 13.36 -0.07
CA THR A 23 -6.08 12.14 -0.17
C THR A 23 -6.94 10.90 0.02
N ARG A 24 -7.93 10.74 -0.85
CA ARG A 24 -8.75 9.55 -0.96
C ARG A 24 -8.58 8.94 -2.36
N TYR A 25 -8.47 7.62 -2.39
CA TYR A 25 -8.29 6.83 -3.61
C TYR A 25 -9.26 5.66 -3.61
N ASP A 26 -9.83 5.36 -4.77
CA ASP A 26 -10.64 4.17 -4.99
C ASP A 26 -9.92 3.25 -5.99
N LEU A 27 -9.92 1.95 -5.72
CA LEU A 27 -9.40 0.93 -6.62
C LEU A 27 -10.49 0.58 -7.61
N ILE A 28 -10.24 0.87 -8.87
CA ILE A 28 -11.16 0.59 -9.95
C ILE A 28 -10.74 -0.72 -10.62
N GLY A 29 -11.67 -1.67 -10.68
CA GLY A 29 -11.51 -2.93 -11.41
C GLY A 29 -11.76 -2.80 -12.92
N PRO A 30 -11.64 -3.91 -13.67
CA PRO A 30 -11.82 -3.90 -15.13
C PRO A 30 -13.20 -3.41 -15.58
N GLU A 31 -14.24 -3.72 -14.79
CA GLU A 31 -15.63 -3.32 -15.08
C GLU A 31 -15.97 -1.90 -14.57
N ALA A 32 -14.96 -1.08 -14.27
CA ALA A 32 -15.11 0.26 -13.69
C ALA A 32 -15.81 0.30 -12.31
N VAL A 33 -15.94 -0.85 -11.64
CA VAL A 33 -16.52 -0.95 -10.30
C VAL A 33 -15.46 -0.69 -9.23
N PRO A 34 -15.76 0.10 -8.18
CA PRO A 34 -14.86 0.29 -7.05
C PRO A 34 -14.78 -0.99 -6.19
N LEU A 35 -13.56 -1.51 -6.03
CA LEU A 35 -13.29 -2.76 -5.31
C LEU A 35 -12.72 -2.54 -3.90
N ALA A 36 -12.02 -1.42 -3.70
CA ALA A 36 -11.43 -1.02 -2.44
C ALA A 36 -11.29 0.51 -2.39
N SER A 37 -11.12 1.08 -1.20
CA SER A 37 -10.82 2.50 -1.04
C SER A 37 -9.77 2.72 0.06
N LEU A 38 -8.99 3.78 -0.08
CA LEU A 38 -8.06 4.26 0.95
C LEU A 38 -8.34 5.74 1.20
N ASP A 39 -8.69 6.06 2.45
CA ASP A 39 -8.88 7.42 2.94
C ASP A 39 -7.75 7.81 3.89
N MET A 40 -6.97 8.81 3.48
CA MET A 40 -5.87 9.39 4.26
C MET A 40 -6.16 10.85 4.65
N SER A 41 -7.43 11.27 4.71
CA SER A 41 -7.78 12.66 5.02
C SER A 41 -7.35 13.08 6.44
N ASN A 42 -7.35 12.14 7.40
CA ASN A 42 -6.88 12.35 8.78
C ASN A 42 -5.43 11.89 9.01
N TRP A 43 -4.59 12.12 8.00
CA TRP A 43 -3.21 11.64 7.85
C TRP A 43 -2.26 11.88 9.04
N SER A 44 -2.48 12.94 9.83
CA SER A 44 -1.61 13.28 10.96
C SER A 44 -1.55 12.17 12.01
N SER A 45 -2.56 11.30 12.07
CA SER A 45 -2.62 10.20 13.03
C SER A 45 -3.09 8.87 12.44
N LYS A 46 -3.97 8.87 11.43
CA LYS A 46 -4.67 7.65 10.97
C LYS A 46 -4.98 7.68 9.47
N ALA A 47 -4.99 6.50 8.86
CA ALA A 47 -5.59 6.26 7.56
C ALA A 47 -6.50 5.03 7.66
N ASN A 48 -7.59 5.05 6.90
CA ASN A 48 -8.57 3.96 6.90
C ASN A 48 -8.70 3.43 5.48
N ALA A 49 -8.85 2.12 5.33
CA ALA A 49 -9.09 1.52 4.03
C ALA A 49 -10.25 0.54 4.09
N THR A 50 -11.14 0.60 3.11
CA THR A 50 -12.20 -0.37 2.93
C THR A 50 -11.77 -1.36 1.87
N VAL A 51 -11.71 -2.63 2.22
CA VAL A 51 -11.43 -3.76 1.34
C VAL A 51 -12.60 -4.75 1.43
N PRO A 52 -12.73 -5.73 0.52
CA PRO A 52 -13.87 -6.64 0.57
C PRO A 52 -13.97 -7.44 1.89
N GLU A 53 -12.84 -7.73 2.53
CA GLU A 53 -12.79 -8.43 3.81
C GLU A 53 -13.16 -7.55 5.01
N GLY A 54 -13.32 -6.23 4.83
CA GLY A 54 -13.71 -5.29 5.88
C GLY A 54 -12.91 -3.98 5.86
N THR A 55 -12.83 -3.31 7.00
CA THR A 55 -12.09 -2.05 7.13
C THR A 55 -10.76 -2.26 7.85
N LEU A 56 -9.68 -1.76 7.26
CA LEU A 56 -8.35 -1.75 7.84
C LEU A 56 -8.04 -0.36 8.39
N PHE A 57 -7.45 -0.34 9.58
CA PHE A 57 -7.03 0.89 10.25
C PHE A 57 -5.50 0.94 10.29
N ILE A 58 -4.93 1.95 9.64
CA ILE A 58 -3.48 2.14 9.51
C ILE A 58 -3.08 3.31 10.41
N LYS A 59 -2.22 3.05 11.39
CA LYS A 59 -1.73 4.05 12.35
C LYS A 59 -0.21 4.12 12.30
N LYS A 60 0.32 5.33 12.38
CA LYS A 60 1.76 5.50 12.62
C LYS A 60 2.04 5.32 14.10
N GLU A 61 3.12 4.61 14.41
CA GLU A 61 3.58 4.38 15.76
C GLU A 61 5.04 4.85 15.92
N GLY A 62 5.39 5.23 17.15
CA GLY A 62 6.72 5.67 17.52
C GLY A 62 7.04 7.11 17.10
N TRP A 63 8.11 7.66 17.68
CA TRP A 63 8.50 9.06 17.48
C TRP A 63 9.07 9.36 16.09
N SER A 64 9.60 8.35 15.39
CA SER A 64 10.16 8.53 14.04
C SER A 64 9.15 8.39 12.92
N GLY A 65 7.91 7.95 13.21
CA GLY A 65 6.88 7.67 12.20
C GLY A 65 7.23 6.53 11.22
N LYS A 66 8.31 5.78 11.48
CA LYS A 66 8.80 4.69 10.60
C LYS A 66 8.08 3.36 10.83
N LYS A 67 7.47 3.20 12.00
CA LYS A 67 6.66 2.04 12.34
C LYS A 67 5.20 2.36 12.04
N ILE A 68 4.53 1.45 11.34
CA ILE A 68 3.13 1.56 10.97
C ILE A 68 2.44 0.28 11.46
N ALA A 69 1.39 0.45 12.26
CA ALA A 69 0.56 -0.62 12.78
C ALA A 69 -0.74 -0.71 12.00
N ILE A 70 -1.16 -1.92 11.66
CA ILE A 70 -2.39 -2.21 10.92
C ILE A 70 -3.32 -3.03 11.80
N TYR A 71 -4.57 -2.58 11.96
CA TYR A 71 -5.59 -3.21 12.80
C TYR A 71 -6.85 -3.58 12.01
N ALA A 72 -7.52 -4.65 12.44
CA ALA A 72 -8.80 -5.12 11.87
C ALA A 72 -9.99 -4.25 12.28
N MET A 73 -9.87 -3.57 13.42
CA MET A 73 -10.86 -2.64 13.96
C MET A 73 -10.11 -1.50 14.65
N GLU A 74 -10.73 -0.33 14.82
CA GLU A 74 -10.03 0.84 15.34
C GLU A 74 -9.39 0.63 16.74
N ARG A 75 -10.01 -0.21 17.56
CA ARG A 75 -9.52 -0.69 18.87
C ARG A 75 -9.37 -2.22 18.89
N GLY A 76 -9.15 -2.82 17.73
CA GLY A 76 -9.07 -4.28 17.56
C GLY A 76 -7.65 -4.84 17.66
N PRO A 77 -7.51 -6.15 17.40
CA PRO A 77 -6.20 -6.80 17.38
C PRO A 77 -5.30 -6.24 16.28
N LEU A 78 -4.01 -6.19 16.57
CA LEU A 78 -2.96 -5.87 15.61
C LEU A 78 -2.86 -7.03 14.59
N ILE A 79 -3.04 -6.71 13.31
CA ILE A 79 -2.89 -7.67 12.21
C ILE A 79 -1.42 -7.80 11.84
N ALA A 80 -0.78 -6.65 11.60
CA ALA A 80 0.57 -6.58 11.07
C ALA A 80 1.27 -5.29 11.47
N THR A 81 2.60 -5.35 11.49
CA THR A 81 3.48 -4.19 11.67
C THR A 81 4.33 -4.01 10.42
N TYR A 82 4.30 -2.81 9.86
CA TYR A 82 5.19 -2.39 8.79
C TYR A 82 6.28 -1.48 9.34
N GLN A 83 7.54 -1.83 9.06
CA GLN A 83 8.71 -1.06 9.44
C GLN A 83 9.40 -0.54 8.19
N ARG A 84 9.43 0.78 8.03
CA ARG A 84 10.17 1.45 6.96
C ARG A 84 11.67 1.44 7.23
N THR A 85 12.45 1.35 6.16
CA THR A 85 13.89 1.63 6.20
C THR A 85 14.14 3.12 6.39
N TRP A 86 15.39 3.48 6.69
CA TRP A 86 15.78 4.87 6.94
C TRP A 86 15.45 5.81 5.77
N THR A 87 15.61 5.35 4.54
CA THR A 87 15.31 6.14 3.33
C THR A 87 13.81 6.25 3.03
N GLY A 88 12.95 5.47 3.71
CA GLY A 88 11.51 5.44 3.48
C GLY A 88 11.07 4.76 2.17
N THR A 89 12.00 4.37 1.30
CA THR A 89 11.72 3.81 -0.03
C THR A 89 11.50 2.29 -0.05
N SER A 90 11.76 1.63 1.08
CA SER A 90 11.64 0.19 1.29
C SER A 90 11.20 -0.11 2.73
N GLY A 91 10.82 -1.36 3.01
CA GLY A 91 10.44 -1.76 4.36
C GLY A 91 10.02 -3.22 4.46
N ASN A 92 9.78 -3.66 5.69
CA ASN A 92 9.34 -5.02 6.00
C ASN A 92 7.98 -4.98 6.66
N LEU A 93 7.04 -5.79 6.16
CA LEU A 93 5.74 -6.03 6.77
C LEU A 93 5.77 -7.40 7.46
N VAL A 94 5.49 -7.43 8.75
CA VAL A 94 5.48 -8.64 9.57
C VAL A 94 4.08 -8.83 10.15
N PHE A 95 3.47 -9.98 9.88
CA PHE A 95 2.18 -10.39 10.41
C PHE A 95 2.31 -11.06 11.78
N SER A 96 1.21 -11.11 12.53
CA SER A 96 1.15 -11.81 13.83
C SER A 96 1.48 -13.30 13.76
N ASN A 97 1.26 -13.94 12.62
CA ASN A 97 1.64 -15.33 12.34
C ASN A 97 3.11 -15.50 11.92
N GLY A 98 3.92 -14.44 11.93
CA GLY A 98 5.33 -14.45 11.53
C GLY A 98 5.57 -14.32 10.02
N ARG A 99 4.52 -14.39 9.18
CA ARG A 99 4.65 -14.19 7.73
C ARG A 99 5.19 -12.80 7.45
N THR A 100 6.17 -12.72 6.57
CA THR A 100 6.89 -11.48 6.27
C THR A 100 6.90 -11.19 4.78
N PHE A 101 6.65 -9.92 4.44
CA PHE A 101 6.73 -9.40 3.07
C PHE A 101 7.66 -8.19 3.02
N ARG A 102 8.34 -8.02 1.89
CA ARG A 102 9.25 -6.89 1.66
C ARG A 102 8.69 -5.91 0.65
N TRP A 103 8.68 -4.64 1.01
CA TRP A 103 8.42 -3.52 0.12
C TRP A 103 9.71 -3.06 -0.51
N ARG A 104 9.79 -3.06 -1.85
CA ARG A 104 10.99 -2.66 -2.58
C ARG A 104 10.67 -2.04 -3.94
N LYS A 105 11.67 -1.38 -4.53
CA LYS A 105 11.68 -1.05 -5.96
C LYS A 105 11.74 -2.35 -6.76
N SER A 106 10.91 -2.45 -7.79
CA SER A 106 10.91 -3.58 -8.73
C SER A 106 11.60 -3.27 -10.05
N ASN A 107 11.81 -1.99 -10.37
CA ASN A 107 12.59 -1.58 -11.54
C ASN A 107 13.74 -0.63 -11.18
N PHE A 108 14.69 -0.52 -12.12
CA PHE A 108 15.90 0.28 -11.97
C PHE A 108 15.61 1.78 -11.84
N TRP A 109 14.58 2.27 -12.54
CA TRP A 109 14.15 3.67 -12.52
C TRP A 109 13.35 4.06 -11.28
N GLY A 110 13.00 3.10 -10.41
CA GLY A 110 12.26 3.34 -9.17
C GLY A 110 10.82 3.80 -9.33
N THR A 111 10.28 3.78 -10.56
CA THR A 111 8.87 4.11 -10.87
C THR A 111 7.92 2.95 -10.57
N GLN A 112 8.48 1.75 -10.35
CA GLN A 112 7.73 0.58 -9.96
C GLN A 112 8.17 0.08 -8.59
N LYS A 113 7.18 -0.34 -7.81
CA LYS A 113 7.36 -0.89 -6.47
C LYS A 113 6.60 -2.19 -6.36
N ALA A 114 7.08 -3.10 -5.53
CA ALA A 114 6.41 -4.37 -5.33
C ALA A 114 6.46 -4.83 -3.88
N TRP A 115 5.44 -5.61 -3.53
CA TRP A 115 5.49 -6.52 -2.40
C TRP A 115 6.10 -7.84 -2.86
N THR A 116 7.13 -8.26 -2.15
CA THR A 116 7.86 -9.51 -2.40
C THR A 116 7.88 -10.38 -1.16
N ASP A 117 8.29 -11.64 -1.33
CA ASP A 117 8.61 -12.53 -0.22
C ASP A 117 9.78 -12.00 0.64
N ALA A 118 10.03 -12.67 1.77
CA ALA A 118 11.11 -12.28 2.67
C ALA A 118 12.49 -12.36 1.99
N ALA A 119 12.69 -13.24 1.00
CA ALA A 119 13.92 -13.32 0.23
C ALA A 119 14.05 -12.18 -0.80
N GLY A 120 12.93 -11.64 -1.28
CA GLY A 120 12.85 -10.65 -2.34
C GLY A 120 12.87 -11.24 -3.76
N ASN A 121 12.65 -12.55 -3.89
CA ASN A 121 12.72 -13.31 -5.14
C ASN A 121 11.37 -13.41 -5.83
N THR A 122 10.30 -13.55 -5.03
CA THR A 122 8.94 -13.69 -5.55
C THR A 122 8.19 -12.39 -5.36
N SER A 123 7.67 -11.83 -6.45
CA SER A 123 6.76 -10.68 -6.41
C SER A 123 5.30 -11.15 -6.37
N TYR A 124 4.47 -10.38 -5.67
CA TYR A 124 3.06 -10.67 -5.47
C TYR A 124 2.16 -9.53 -5.95
N VAL A 125 2.49 -8.30 -5.58
CA VAL A 125 1.71 -7.12 -5.95
C VAL A 125 2.66 -6.08 -6.47
N GLN A 126 2.50 -5.70 -7.73
CA GLN A 126 3.32 -4.69 -8.39
C GLN A 126 2.51 -3.41 -8.58
N PHE A 127 3.14 -2.28 -8.32
CA PHE A 127 2.58 -0.96 -8.46
C PHE A 127 3.41 -0.16 -9.47
N SER A 128 2.75 0.43 -10.44
CA SER A 128 3.36 1.31 -11.43
C SER A 128 2.80 2.72 -11.26
N ALA A 129 3.70 3.65 -10.92
CA ALA A 129 3.34 5.03 -10.68
C ALA A 129 3.91 5.91 -11.80
N HIS A 130 3.04 6.60 -12.53
CA HIS A 130 3.44 7.51 -13.60
C HIS A 130 3.75 8.91 -13.03
N SER A 131 4.84 9.54 -13.47
CA SER A 131 5.36 10.80 -12.88
C SER A 131 4.38 11.98 -12.97
N PHE A 132 3.56 12.03 -14.02
CA PHE A 132 2.59 13.10 -14.24
C PHE A 132 1.15 12.72 -13.84
N SER A 133 0.97 11.57 -13.19
CA SER A 133 -0.35 11.07 -12.80
C SER A 133 -0.41 10.73 -11.31
N ARG A 134 -1.55 11.06 -10.73
CA ARG A 134 -1.94 10.57 -9.39
C ARG A 134 -2.53 9.17 -9.46
N LYS A 135 -2.86 8.66 -10.65
CA LYS A 135 -3.29 7.27 -10.83
C LYS A 135 -2.10 6.33 -10.63
N ILE A 136 -2.37 5.19 -10.02
CA ILE A 136 -1.37 4.13 -9.79
C ILE A 136 -1.97 2.83 -10.29
N GLU A 137 -1.28 2.21 -11.24
CA GLU A 137 -1.65 0.90 -11.75
C GLU A 137 -1.14 -0.18 -10.81
N VAL A 138 -1.92 -1.24 -10.68
CA VAL A 138 -1.59 -2.40 -9.85
C VAL A 138 -1.84 -3.67 -10.64
N ILE A 139 -0.89 -4.60 -10.55
CA ILE A 139 -1.02 -5.94 -11.12
C ILE A 139 -0.69 -6.95 -10.01
N PHE A 140 -1.51 -7.99 -9.92
CA PHE A 140 -1.27 -9.14 -9.06
C PHE A 140 -0.56 -10.23 -9.87
N ASP A 141 0.61 -10.65 -9.38
CA ASP A 141 1.37 -11.75 -9.97
C ASP A 141 0.65 -13.09 -9.71
N SER A 142 0.96 -14.12 -10.51
CA SER A 142 0.30 -15.44 -10.42
C SER A 142 0.32 -16.04 -9.00
N GLN A 143 1.43 -15.85 -8.29
CA GLN A 143 1.63 -16.35 -6.93
C GLN A 143 0.78 -15.61 -5.87
N ALA A 144 0.22 -14.45 -6.21
CA ALA A 144 -0.59 -13.65 -5.30
C ALA A 144 -1.95 -14.30 -4.97
N GLY A 145 -2.46 -15.17 -5.84
CA GLY A 145 -3.77 -15.82 -5.65
C GLY A 145 -3.84 -16.70 -4.39
N GLN A 146 -2.70 -17.11 -3.85
CA GLN A 146 -2.61 -17.91 -2.62
C GLN A 146 -2.42 -17.06 -1.35
N ILE A 147 -2.32 -15.74 -1.48
CA ILE A 147 -2.10 -14.84 -0.35
C ILE A 147 -3.44 -14.43 0.24
N GLN A 148 -3.65 -14.79 1.51
CA GLN A 148 -4.87 -14.42 2.23
C GLN A 148 -4.88 -12.93 2.56
N GLU A 149 -3.70 -12.34 2.74
CA GLU A 149 -3.50 -10.94 3.11
C GLU A 149 -3.36 -10.00 1.90
N LEU A 150 -3.81 -10.43 0.71
CA LEU A 150 -3.60 -9.72 -0.56
C LEU A 150 -4.20 -8.29 -0.53
N SER A 151 -5.41 -8.13 0.00
CA SER A 151 -6.06 -6.84 0.15
C SER A 151 -5.26 -5.87 1.03
N LEU A 152 -4.60 -6.36 2.08
CA LEU A 152 -3.75 -5.54 2.94
C LEU A 152 -2.50 -5.10 2.18
N LEU A 153 -1.84 -6.02 1.45
CA LEU A 153 -0.68 -5.67 0.62
C LEU A 153 -1.04 -4.60 -0.42
N LEU A 154 -2.17 -4.79 -1.09
CA LEU A 154 -2.71 -3.85 -2.07
C LEU A 154 -2.85 -2.44 -1.48
N VAL A 155 -3.56 -2.31 -0.36
CA VAL A 155 -3.81 -1.00 0.29
C VAL A 155 -2.52 -0.39 0.82
N LEU A 156 -1.70 -1.18 1.51
CA LEU A 156 -0.48 -0.68 2.14
C LEU A 156 0.57 -0.25 1.11
N GLY A 157 0.59 -0.89 -0.06
CA GLY A 157 1.44 -0.47 -1.17
C GLY A 157 1.05 0.92 -1.69
N LEU A 158 -0.24 1.18 -1.92
CA LEU A 158 -0.71 2.52 -2.26
C LEU A 158 -0.36 3.54 -1.18
N TYR A 159 -0.65 3.21 0.09
CA TYR A 159 -0.30 4.06 1.23
C TYR A 159 1.18 4.45 1.18
N ASN A 160 2.07 3.48 0.99
CA ASN A 160 3.51 3.73 0.93
C ASN A 160 3.90 4.70 -0.19
N ILE A 161 3.35 4.52 -1.39
CA ILE A 161 3.62 5.40 -2.54
C ILE A 161 3.15 6.83 -2.26
N VAL A 162 1.94 6.99 -1.70
CA VAL A 162 1.37 8.32 -1.40
C VAL A 162 2.21 9.05 -0.36
N VAL A 163 2.70 8.34 0.66
CA VAL A 163 3.59 8.94 1.66
C VAL A 163 4.95 9.30 1.05
N GLU A 164 5.57 8.40 0.29
CA GLU A 164 6.89 8.65 -0.31
C GLU A 164 6.86 9.88 -1.23
N ARG A 165 5.80 10.05 -2.03
CA ARG A 165 5.59 11.25 -2.86
C ARG A 165 5.49 12.54 -2.04
N ARG A 166 4.85 12.49 -0.87
CA ARG A 166 4.72 13.64 0.03
C ARG A 166 6.04 13.98 0.71
N ASP A 167 6.74 12.97 1.23
CA ASP A 167 8.03 13.15 1.88
C ASP A 167 9.04 13.77 0.90
N ALA A 168 9.04 13.32 -0.36
CA ALA A 168 9.85 13.92 -1.43
C ALA A 168 9.48 15.38 -1.72
N ALA A 169 8.18 15.70 -1.81
CA ALA A 169 7.72 17.07 -2.06
C ALA A 169 8.09 18.04 -0.91
N ALA A 170 8.00 17.59 0.35
CA ALA A 170 8.39 18.36 1.51
C ALA A 170 9.92 18.63 1.53
N ALA A 171 10.74 17.62 1.24
CA ALA A 171 12.19 17.78 1.15
C ALA A 171 12.61 18.78 0.06
N SER A 172 11.97 18.73 -1.13
CA SER A 172 12.24 19.68 -2.21
C SER A 172 11.88 21.11 -1.82
N ALA A 173 10.76 21.31 -1.12
CA ALA A 173 10.34 22.65 -0.68
C ALA A 173 11.30 23.24 0.37
N SER A 174 11.84 22.42 1.28
CA SER A 174 12.83 22.85 2.27
C SER A 174 14.22 23.11 1.67
N ALA A 175 14.56 22.49 0.54
CA ALA A 175 15.82 22.72 -0.16
C ALA A 175 15.81 23.98 -1.06
N SER A 176 14.63 24.51 -1.36
CA SER A 176 14.45 25.73 -2.17
C SER A 176 14.31 27.02 -1.36
N VAL A 177 14.50 26.96 -0.04
CA VAL A 177 14.48 28.10 0.91
C VAL A 177 15.89 28.36 1.39
#